data_AF-A0A1J1JNM7-F1
#
_entry.id   AF-A0A1J1JNM7-F1
#
_cell.length_a   1.000
_cell.length_b   1.000
_cell.length_c   1.000
_cell.angle_alpha   90.00
_cell.angle_beta   90.00
_cell.angle_gamma   90.00
#
_symmetry.space_group_name_H-M   'P 1'
#
loop_
_entity.id
_entity.type
_entity.pdbx_description
1 polymer ?
#
loop_
_entity_poly.entity_id
_entity_poly.type
_entity_poly.pdbx_seq_one_letter_code
_entity_poly.pdbx_strand_id
1 'polypeptide(L)' 'MFKYSESIITTIANVFSEKKSTYGDNINPKEAQDPIINASPEVREIIERVLQAERDKLYMKNPRNINDDILKIIKDVVK' A
#
# COMPACT_ATOMS: atom_id res chain seq x y z
N MET A 1 32.70 -22.76 7.99
CA MET A 1 32.07 -22.03 6.86
C MET A 1 31.71 -23.05 5.80
N PHE A 2 30.42 -23.40 5.67
CA PHE A 2 29.96 -24.41 4.72
C PHE A 2 29.92 -23.79 3.32
N LYS A 3 30.75 -24.31 2.40
CA LYS A 3 30.73 -23.92 0.98
C LYS A 3 29.76 -24.85 0.27
N TYR A 4 28.57 -24.34 -0.05
CA TYR A 4 27.62 -25.07 -0.89
C TYR A 4 28.18 -25.14 -2.32
N SER A 5 27.93 -26.25 -3.01
CA SER A 5 28.37 -26.38 -4.40
C SER A 5 27.57 -25.43 -5.29
N GLU A 6 28.23 -24.84 -6.27
CA GLU A 6 27.62 -23.95 -7.28
C GLU A 6 26.41 -24.60 -7.98
N SER A 7 26.44 -25.93 -8.15
CA SER A 7 25.33 -26.71 -8.71
C SER A 7 24.06 -26.67 -7.86
N ILE A 8 24.20 -26.76 -6.54
CA ILE A 8 23.08 -26.70 -5.60
C ILE A 8 22.53 -25.27 -5.55
N ILE A 9 23.41 -24.27 -5.53
CA ILE A 9 23.01 -22.85 -5.56
C ILE A 9 22.22 -22.54 -6.82
N THR A 10 22.70 -22.99 -7.98
CA THR A 10 22.04 -22.76 -9.28
C THR A 10 20.68 -23.47 -9.35
N THR A 11 20.58 -24.70 -8.83
CA THR A 11 19.31 -25.45 -8.81
C THR A 11 18.29 -24.76 -7.90
N ILE A 12 18.70 -24.32 -6.71
CA ILE A 12 17.83 -23.58 -5.79
C ILE A 12 17.38 -22.26 -6.42
N ALA A 13 18.30 -21.53 -7.05
CA ALA A 13 17.97 -20.27 -7.74
C ALA A 13 16.94 -20.49 -8.85
N ASN A 14 17.06 -21.56 -9.64
CA ASN A 14 16.10 -21.88 -10.71
C ASN A 14 14.74 -22.31 -10.17
N VAL A 15 14.68 -23.02 -9.03
CA VAL A 15 13.43 -23.41 -8.37
C VAL A 15 12.74 -22.21 -7.71
N PHE A 16 13.50 -21.29 -7.11
CA PHE A 16 12.99 -20.05 -6.53
C PHE A 16 12.69 -18.96 -7.56
N SER A 17 13.28 -19.06 -8.75
CA SER A 17 12.94 -18.21 -9.89
C SER A 17 11.65 -18.72 -10.54
N GLU A 18 10.58 -18.82 -9.75
CA GLU A 18 9.24 -18.74 -10.32
C GLU A 18 9.19 -17.47 -11.16
N LYS A 19 8.66 -17.59 -12.38
CA LYS A 19 8.60 -16.52 -13.37
C LYS A 19 8.12 -15.25 -12.68
N LYS A 20 8.83 -14.12 -12.89
CA LYS A 20 8.41 -12.79 -12.40
C LYS A 20 6.90 -12.70 -12.45
N SER A 21 6.28 -12.52 -11.28
CA SER A 21 4.84 -12.35 -11.19
C SER A 21 4.44 -11.22 -12.12
N THR A 22 3.53 -11.50 -13.06
CA THR A 22 2.96 -10.48 -13.96
C THR A 22 2.06 -9.50 -13.22
N TYR A 23 1.89 -9.70 -11.90
CA TYR A 23 1.13 -8.84 -11.02
C TYR A 23 1.86 -7.51 -10.84
N GLY A 24 1.44 -6.50 -11.60
CA GLY A 24 1.99 -5.14 -11.54
C GLY A 24 2.76 -4.68 -12.77
N ASP A 25 2.97 -5.52 -13.79
CA ASP A 25 3.78 -5.17 -14.99
C ASP A 25 3.19 -4.01 -15.83
N ASN A 26 1.91 -3.68 -15.65
CA ASN A 26 1.22 -2.57 -16.34
C ASN A 26 0.75 -1.46 -15.38
N ILE A 27 1.09 -1.52 -14.09
CA ILE A 27 0.69 -0.47 -13.15
C ILE A 27 1.75 0.62 -13.22
N ASN A 28 1.45 1.68 -13.95
CA ASN A 28 2.24 2.90 -13.87
C ASN A 28 2.16 3.39 -12.40
N PRO A 29 3.28 3.46 -11.66
CA PRO A 29 3.25 3.85 -10.24
C PRO A 29 2.63 5.23 -10.01
N LYS A 30 2.57 6.06 -11.05
CA LYS A 30 1.93 7.38 -11.03
C LYS A 30 0.40 7.28 -11.05
N GLU A 31 -0.16 6.35 -11.83
CA GLU A 31 -1.61 6.13 -11.90
C GLU A 31 -2.16 5.59 -10.58
N ALA A 32 -1.36 4.81 -9.84
CA ALA A 32 -1.74 4.35 -8.51
C ALA A 32 -1.87 5.49 -7.48
N GLN A 33 -1.24 6.64 -7.73
CA GLN A 33 -1.27 7.81 -6.84
C GLN A 33 -2.18 8.94 -7.34
N ASP A 34 -2.91 8.74 -8.43
CA ASP A 34 -3.59 9.83 -9.13
C ASP A 34 -4.66 10.62 -8.33
N PRO A 35 -5.30 10.11 -7.25
CA PRO A 35 -6.13 10.99 -6.43
C PRO A 35 -5.33 11.83 -5.42
N ILE A 36 -4.03 11.59 -5.22
CA ILE A 36 -3.19 12.41 -4.33
C ILE A 36 -2.61 13.61 -5.09
N ILE A 37 -2.27 13.41 -6.36
CA ILE A 37 -1.58 14.41 -7.19
C ILE A 37 -2.58 15.32 -7.91
N ASN A 38 -3.68 14.78 -8.42
CA ASN A 38 -4.59 15.49 -9.33
C ASN A 38 -5.97 15.82 -8.73
N ALA A 39 -6.26 15.42 -7.49
CA ALA A 39 -7.55 15.75 -6.87
C ALA A 39 -7.68 17.22 -6.46
N SER A 40 -8.92 17.68 -6.30
CA SER A 40 -9.19 19.00 -5.74
C SER A 40 -8.63 19.12 -4.31
N PRO A 41 -8.29 20.33 -3.84
CA PRO A 41 -7.71 20.52 -2.50
C PRO A 41 -8.54 19.90 -1.37
N GLU A 42 -9.86 20.00 -1.46
CA GLU A 42 -10.80 19.40 -0.50
C GLU A 42 -10.72 17.88 -0.50
N VAL A 43 -10.76 17.25 -1.68
CA VAL A 43 -10.68 15.80 -1.80
C VAL A 43 -9.32 15.29 -1.34
N ARG A 44 -8.25 16.03 -1.63
CA ARG A 44 -6.91 15.71 -1.16
C ARG A 44 -6.81 15.75 0.37
N GLU A 45 -7.38 16.78 1.01
CA GLU A 45 -7.42 16.87 2.47
C GLU A 45 -8.17 15.68 3.09
N ILE A 46 -9.30 15.28 2.50
CA ILE A 46 -10.06 14.11 2.94
C ILE A 46 -9.17 12.85 2.86
N ILE A 47 -8.50 12.63 1.72
CA ILE A 47 -7.63 11.46 1.52
C ILE A 47 -6.50 11.43 2.54
N GLU A 48 -5.79 12.55 2.75
CA GLU A 48 -4.68 12.62 3.70
C GLU A 48 -5.14 12.30 5.14
N ARG A 49 -6.29 12.84 5.55
CA ARG A 49 -6.84 12.61 6.90
C ARG A 49 -7.38 11.19 7.09
N VAL A 50 -7.99 10.59 6.07
CA VAL A 50 -8.43 9.19 6.11
C VAL A 50 -7.23 8.24 6.16
N LEU A 51 -6.19 8.48 5.36
CA LEU A 51 -4.97 7.68 5.39
C LEU A 51 -4.28 7.74 6.76
N GLN A 52 -4.31 8.90 7.42
CA GLN A 52 -3.81 9.01 8.79
C GLN A 52 -4.63 8.15 9.76
N ALA A 53 -5.96 8.24 9.71
CA ALA A 53 -6.83 7.43 10.56
C ALA A 53 -6.66 5.91 10.34
N GLU A 54 -6.44 5.49 9.09
CA GLU A 54 -6.13 4.09 8.77
C GLU A 54 -4.78 3.64 9.32
N ARG A 55 -3.73 4.47 9.17
CA ARG A 55 -2.42 4.17 9.76
C ARG A 55 -2.54 4.02 11.27
N ASP A 56 -3.17 4.98 11.94
CA ASP A 56 -3.35 4.95 13.40
C ASP A 56 -4.09 3.68 13.84
N LYS A 57 -5.09 3.24 13.08
CA LYS A 57 -5.81 1.97 13.30
C LYS A 57 -4.91 0.75 13.13
N LEU A 58 -4.03 0.71 12.13
CA LEU A 58 -3.11 -0.41 11.90
C LEU A 58 -2.11 -0.60 13.04
N TYR A 59 -1.74 0.47 13.74
CA TYR A 59 -0.87 0.41 14.91
C TYR A 59 -1.58 -0.04 16.20
N MET A 60 -2.92 -0.18 16.19
CA MET A 60 -3.66 -0.66 17.35
C MET A 60 -3.57 -2.18 17.48
N LYS A 61 -3.34 -2.67 18.71
CA LYS A 61 -3.36 -4.12 19.02
C LYS A 61 -4.68 -4.78 18.61
N ASN A 62 -5.80 -4.07 18.79
CA ASN A 62 -7.13 -4.47 18.33
C ASN A 62 -7.72 -3.33 17.49
N PRO A 63 -7.78 -3.45 16.16
CA PRO A 63 -8.28 -2.40 15.28
C PRO A 63 -9.75 -2.07 15.55
N ARG A 64 -10.08 -0.78 15.76
CA ARG A 64 -11.47 -0.30 15.90
C ARG A 64 -12.10 0.04 14.55
N ASN A 65 -13.43 0.10 14.50
CA ASN A 65 -14.14 0.66 13.35
C ASN A 65 -13.91 2.18 13.28
N ILE A 66 -13.67 2.70 12.08
CA ILE A 66 -13.36 4.12 11.82
C ILE A 66 -14.38 4.78 10.87
N ASN A 67 -15.47 4.11 10.51
CA ASN A 67 -16.47 4.66 9.57
C ASN A 67 -17.04 6.01 10.03
N ASP A 68 -17.30 6.16 11.34
CA ASP A 68 -17.80 7.42 11.90
C ASP A 68 -16.73 8.53 11.87
N ASP A 69 -15.46 8.16 12.04
CA ASP A 69 -14.34 9.09 11.93
C ASP A 69 -14.18 9.57 10.48
N ILE A 70 -14.31 8.68 9.50
CA ILE A 70 -14.30 9.01 8.06
C ILE A 70 -15.46 9.95 7.72
N LEU A 71 -16.68 9.64 8.17
CA LEU A 71 -17.84 10.49 7.94
C LEU A 71 -17.65 11.88 8.54
N LYS A 72 -17.05 11.96 9.73
CA LYS A 72 -16.71 13.24 10.38
C LYS A 72 -15.68 14.03 9.57
N ILE A 73 -14.62 13.38 9.10
CA ILE A 73 -13.59 14.01 8.26
C ILE A 73 -14.21 14.65 7.01
N ILE A 74 -15.09 13.92 6.31
CA ILE A 74 -15.75 14.44 5.10
C ILE A 74 -16.62 15.66 5.43
N LYS A 75 -17.43 15.59 6.49
CA LYS A 75 -18.28 16.71 6.92
C LYS A 75 -17.49 17.95 7.34
N ASP A 76 -16.34 17.76 7.96
CA ASP A 76 -15.48 18.85 8.42
C ASP A 76 -14.85 19.62 7.25
N VAL A 77 -14.58 18.94 6.12
CA VAL A 77 -13.94 19.51 4.93
C VAL A 77 -14.95 20.15 3.98
N VAL A 78 -16.12 19.53 3.78
CA VAL A 78 -17.11 19.91 2.73
C VAL A 78 -18.07 21.04 3.16
N LYS A 79 -17.87 21.65 4.34
CA LYS A 79 -18.77 22.62 5.01
C LYS A 79 -19.76 23.40 4.14
#